data_AF-A0A918DYB2-F1
#
_entry.id   AF-A0A918DYB2-F1
#
_cell.length_a   1.000
_cell.length_b   1.000
_cell.length_c   1.000
_cell.angle_alpha   90.00
_cell.angle_beta   90.00
_cell.angle_gamma   90.00
#
_symmetry.space_group_name_H-M   'P 1'
#
loop_
_entity.id
_entity.type
_entity.pdbx_description
1 polymer ?
#
loop_
_entity_poly.entity_id
_entity_poly.type
_entity_poly.pdbx_seq_one_letter_code
_entity_poly.pdbx_strand_id
1 'polypeptide(L)'
;MIDKVDFQKPFETIQSLMNIQVSVITKSVEQQKKTGEELAAFFKSEVEKARELKSPEDVINFNVEANKALFELLKAQGEAFTSIATEAREAATAEFSKMTTVEK
;
A
#
# COMPACT_ATOMS: atom_id res chain seq x y z
N MET A 1 41.94 5.36 28.93
CA MET A 1 40.73 6.15 28.66
C MET A 1 39.68 5.17 28.19
N ILE A 2 38.52 5.10 28.85
CA ILE A 2 37.37 4.35 28.34
C ILE A 2 36.62 5.34 27.48
N ASP A 3 36.69 5.18 26.16
CA ASP A 3 35.83 5.93 25.25
C ASP A 3 34.39 5.61 25.62
N LYS A 4 33.62 6.64 26.02
CA LYS A 4 32.18 6.50 26.21
C LYS A 4 31.60 6.18 24.83
N VAL A 5 31.17 4.95 24.62
CA VAL A 5 30.39 4.57 23.45
C VAL A 5 29.16 5.50 23.42
N ASP A 6 29.06 6.32 22.38
CA ASP A 6 27.94 7.23 22.18
C ASP A 6 26.73 6.45 21.63
N PHE A 7 25.80 6.13 22.52
CA PHE A 7 24.57 5.40 22.21
C PHE A 7 23.43 6.29 21.71
N GLN A 8 23.63 7.61 21.64
CA GLN A 8 22.56 8.53 21.26
C GLN A 8 22.17 8.35 19.77
N LYS A 9 23.16 8.28 18.87
CA LYS A 9 22.92 8.07 17.43
C LYS A 9 22.22 6.73 17.11
N PRO A 10 22.64 5.58 17.67
CA PRO A 10 21.90 4.32 17.53
C PRO A 10 20.44 4.41 18.01
N PHE A 11 20.19 5.08 19.13
CA PHE A 11 18.84 5.24 19.67
C PHE A 11 17.95 6.10 18.76
N GLU A 12 18.46 7.24 18.30
CA GLU A 12 17.76 8.13 17.35
C GLU A 12 17.42 7.39 16.05
N THR A 13 18.35 6.55 15.55
CA THR A 13 18.11 5.73 14.35
C THR A 13 16.98 4.72 14.59
N ILE A 14 17.00 3.99 15.71
CA ILE A 14 15.94 3.03 16.05
C ILE A 14 14.60 3.74 16.16
N GLN A 15 14.55 4.91 16.79
CA GLN A 15 13.35 5.72 16.90
C GLN A 15 12.82 6.14 15.52
N SER A 16 13.70 6.58 14.62
CA SER A 16 13.35 6.92 13.24
C SER A 16 12.76 5.72 12.48
N LEU A 17 13.41 4.55 12.57
CA LEU A 17 12.93 3.30 11.96
C LEU A 17 11.55 2.87 12.51
N MET A 18 11.33 3.00 13.82
CA MET A 18 10.02 2.72 14.43
C MET A 18 8.95 3.67 13.91
N ASN A 19 9.26 4.96 13.78
CA ASN A 19 8.32 5.94 13.21
C ASN A 19 7.98 5.64 11.75
N ILE A 20 8.95 5.20 10.95
CA ILE A 20 8.72 4.71 9.58
C ILE A 20 7.74 3.54 9.61
N GLN A 21 7.98 2.53 10.46
CA GLN A 21 7.11 1.35 10.55
C GLN A 21 5.68 1.71 10.96
N VAL A 22 5.50 2.64 11.91
CA VAL A 22 4.17 3.14 12.31
C VAL A 22 3.48 3.82 11.12
N SER A 23 4.17 4.72 10.42
CA SER A 23 3.63 5.40 9.25
C SER A 23 3.17 4.43 8.16
N VAL A 24 3.95 3.38 7.91
CA VAL A 24 3.61 2.32 6.94
C VAL A 24 2.36 1.55 7.35
N ILE A 25 2.24 1.19 8.63
CA ILE A 25 1.04 0.51 9.15
C ILE A 25 -0.17 1.41 8.97
N THR A 26 -0.08 2.69 9.35
CA THR A 26 -1.17 3.65 9.19
C THR A 26 -1.60 3.78 7.73
N LYS A 27 -0.66 4.04 6.81
CA LYS A 27 -0.94 4.13 5.36
C LYS A 27 -1.56 2.83 4.83
N SER A 28 -1.08 1.67 5.29
CA SER A 28 -1.60 0.37 4.86
C SER A 28 -3.04 0.16 5.33
N VAL A 29 -3.39 0.55 6.57
CA VAL A 29 -4.76 0.47 7.09
C VAL A 29 -5.70 1.40 6.32
N GLU A 30 -5.27 2.63 6.04
CA GLU A 30 -6.05 3.57 5.23
C GLU A 30 -6.27 3.02 3.82
N GLN A 31 -5.23 2.47 3.19
CA GLN A 31 -5.33 1.84 1.88
C GLN A 31 -6.25 0.62 1.88
N GLN A 32 -6.19 -0.24 2.91
CA GLN A 32 -7.11 -1.38 3.06
C GLN A 32 -8.57 -0.93 3.17
N LYS A 33 -8.83 0.13 3.95
CA LYS A 33 -10.16 0.72 4.07
C LYS A 33 -10.67 1.22 2.72
N LYS A 34 -9.85 2.00 2.01
CA LYS A 34 -10.16 2.52 0.67
C LYS A 34 -10.45 1.37 -0.31
N THR A 35 -9.61 0.35 -0.34
CA THR A 35 -9.82 -0.87 -1.14
C THR A 35 -11.17 -1.51 -0.85
N GLY A 36 -11.55 -1.64 0.42
CA GLY A 36 -12.84 -2.21 0.81
C GLY A 36 -14.02 -1.37 0.32
N GLU A 37 -13.93 -0.05 0.44
CA GLU A 37 -14.96 0.89 -0.04
C GLU A 37 -15.10 0.85 -1.56
N GLU A 38 -13.99 0.82 -2.30
CA GLU A 38 -13.98 0.74 -3.77
C GLU A 38 -14.55 -0.60 -4.27
N LEU A 39 -14.21 -1.73 -3.64
CA LEU A 39 -14.77 -3.04 -3.98
C LEU A 39 -16.28 -3.10 -3.71
N ALA A 40 -16.73 -2.58 -2.57
CA ALA A 40 -18.15 -2.53 -2.26
C ALA A 40 -18.92 -1.67 -3.27
N ALA A 41 -18.38 -0.51 -3.64
CA ALA A 41 -18.95 0.37 -4.66
C ALA A 41 -18.99 -0.31 -6.03
N PHE A 42 -17.90 -0.98 -6.42
CA PHE A 42 -17.81 -1.76 -7.66
C PHE A 42 -18.94 -2.79 -7.73
N PHE A 43 -19.03 -3.71 -6.75
CA PHE A 43 -20.06 -4.75 -6.77
C PHE A 43 -21.49 -4.20 -6.72
N LYS A 44 -21.72 -3.10 -5.98
CA LYS A 44 -23.03 -2.43 -6.00
C LYS A 44 -23.41 -1.97 -7.41
N SER A 45 -22.47 -1.34 -8.12
CA SER A 45 -22.71 -0.89 -9.50
C SER A 45 -22.92 -2.05 -10.48
N GLU A 46 -22.18 -3.15 -10.32
CA GLU A 46 -22.34 -4.33 -11.16
C GLU A 46 -23.68 -5.03 -10.93
N VAL A 47 -24.19 -5.06 -9.69
CA VAL A 47 -25.54 -5.55 -9.39
C VAL A 47 -26.63 -4.70 -10.06
N GLU A 48 -26.44 -3.39 -10.14
CA GLU A 48 -27.37 -2.48 -10.83
C GLU A 48 -27.37 -2.77 -12.33
N LYS A 49 -26.19 -2.87 -12.97
CA LYS A 49 -26.05 -3.25 -14.40
C LYS A 49 -26.63 -4.62 -14.70
N ALA A 50 -26.44 -5.60 -13.81
CA ALA A 50 -26.94 -6.95 -14.00
C ALA A 50 -28.49 -7.02 -14.11
N ARG A 51 -29.21 -6.03 -13.58
CA ARG A 51 -30.68 -5.95 -13.69
C ARG A 51 -31.15 -5.57 -15.09
N GLU A 52 -30.27 -5.01 -15.91
CA GLU A 52 -30.59 -4.53 -17.25
C GLU A 52 -30.36 -5.58 -18.34
N LEU A 53 -29.80 -6.74 -17.98
CA LEU A 53 -29.49 -7.84 -18.91
C LEU A 53 -30.78 -8.50 -19.41
N LYS A 54 -30.89 -8.71 -20.72
CA LYS A 54 -32.12 -9.21 -21.36
C LYS A 54 -31.92 -10.52 -22.11
N SER A 55 -30.67 -10.89 -22.39
CA SER A 55 -30.32 -12.07 -23.18
C SER A 55 -29.15 -12.86 -22.58
N PRO A 56 -28.99 -14.14 -22.96
CA PRO A 56 -27.80 -14.90 -22.61
C PRO A 56 -26.49 -14.27 -23.12
N GLU A 57 -26.52 -13.61 -24.28
CA GLU A 57 -25.35 -12.90 -24.83
C GLU A 57 -24.97 -11.71 -23.94
N ASP A 58 -25.95 -10.94 -23.47
CA ASP A 58 -25.72 -9.81 -22.54
C ASP A 58 -25.05 -10.31 -21.25
N VAL A 59 -25.46 -11.47 -20.73
CA VAL A 59 -24.87 -12.07 -19.52
C VAL A 59 -23.40 -12.44 -19.73
N ILE A 60 -23.05 -12.98 -20.90
CA ILE A 60 -21.65 -13.33 -21.22
C ILE A 60 -20.82 -12.06 -21.34
N ASN A 61 -21.28 -11.07 -22.09
CA ASN A 61 -20.57 -9.80 -22.28
C ASN A 61 -20.38 -9.06 -20.95
N PHE A 62 -21.44 -8.98 -20.14
CA PHE A 62 -21.39 -8.43 -18.79
C PHE A 62 -20.33 -9.12 -17.93
N ASN A 63 -20.28 -10.46 -17.90
CA ASN A 63 -19.29 -11.18 -17.10
C ASN A 63 -17.85 -10.89 -17.54
N VAL A 64 -17.60 -10.82 -18.85
CA VAL A 64 -16.26 -10.52 -19.36
C VAL A 64 -15.83 -9.11 -18.97
N GLU A 65 -16.71 -8.12 -19.16
CA GLU A 65 -16.44 -6.73 -18.84
C GLU A 65 -16.27 -6.50 -17.33
N ALA A 66 -17.17 -7.06 -16.51
CA ALA A 66 -17.12 -6.97 -15.06
C ALA A 66 -15.82 -7.59 -14.50
N ASN A 67 -15.43 -8.78 -14.98
CA ASN A 67 -14.18 -9.41 -14.53
C ASN A 67 -12.95 -8.61 -14.96
N LYS A 68 -12.95 -8.06 -16.17
CA LYS A 68 -11.86 -7.17 -16.62
C LYS A 68 -11.74 -5.95 -15.71
N ALA A 69 -12.85 -5.27 -15.44
CA ALA A 69 -12.87 -4.11 -14.56
C ALA A 69 -12.44 -4.45 -13.12
N LEU A 70 -12.88 -5.61 -12.59
CA LEU A 70 -12.47 -6.12 -11.29
C LEU A 70 -10.96 -6.36 -11.24
N PHE A 71 -10.38 -6.98 -12.26
CA PHE A 71 -8.93 -7.25 -12.28
C PHE A 71 -8.10 -5.98 -12.38
N GLU A 72 -8.53 -4.98 -13.17
CA GLU A 72 -7.85 -3.68 -13.19
C GLU A 72 -7.95 -2.97 -11.84
N LEU A 73 -9.10 -3.04 -11.17
CA LEU A 73 -9.26 -2.50 -9.81
C LEU A 73 -8.31 -3.18 -8.82
N LEU A 74 -8.27 -4.52 -8.82
CA LEU A 74 -7.36 -5.29 -7.95
C LEU A 74 -5.89 -5.00 -8.23
N LYS A 75 -5.53 -4.85 -9.50
CA LYS A 75 -4.16 -4.48 -9.91
C LYS A 75 -3.79 -3.11 -9.36
N ALA A 76 -4.64 -2.10 -9.54
CA ALA A 76 -4.40 -0.75 -9.02
C ALA A 76 -4.22 -0.74 -7.48
N GLN A 77 -5.00 -1.56 -6.77
CA GLN A 77 -4.84 -1.72 -5.32
C GLN A 77 -3.50 -2.36 -4.95
N GLY A 78 -3.05 -3.39 -5.69
CA GLY A 78 -1.74 -4.01 -5.50
C GLY A 78 -0.57 -3.05 -5.77
N GLU A 79 -0.69 -2.21 -6.79
CA GLU A 79 0.27 -1.16 -7.12
C GLU A 79 0.34 -0.11 -5.99
N ALA A 80 -0.79 0.28 -5.41
CA ALA A 80 -0.82 1.20 -4.27
C ALA A 80 -0.09 0.65 -3.03
N PHE A 81 -0.29 -0.62 -2.68
CA PHE A 81 0.47 -1.26 -1.59
C PHE A 81 1.96 -1.37 -1.90
N THR A 82 2.30 -1.66 -3.16
CA THR A 82 3.70 -1.71 -3.60
C THR A 82 4.37 -0.34 -3.48
N SER A 83 3.66 0.75 -3.76
CA SER A 83 4.15 2.12 -3.54
C SER A 83 4.44 2.37 -2.06
N ILE A 84 3.50 2.05 -1.16
CA ILE A 84 3.68 2.20 0.29
C ILE A 84 4.93 1.44 0.78
N ALA A 85 5.11 0.19 0.33
CA ALA A 85 6.27 -0.62 0.69
C ALA A 85 7.58 -0.05 0.11
N THR A 86 7.54 0.51 -1.09
CA THR A 86 8.70 1.13 -1.74
C THR A 86 9.14 2.39 -1.01
N GLU A 87 8.19 3.28 -0.68
CA GLU A 87 8.44 4.49 0.11
C GLU A 87 9.06 4.15 1.47
N ALA A 88 8.53 3.10 2.14
CA ALA A 88 9.06 2.63 3.41
C ALA A 88 10.53 2.19 3.32
N ARG A 89 10.84 1.40 2.29
CA ARG A 89 12.19 0.90 2.04
C ARG A 89 13.14 2.06 1.78
N GLU A 90 12.76 3.00 0.92
CA GLU A 90 13.58 4.17 0.59
C GLU A 90 13.85 5.04 1.82
N ALA A 91 12.83 5.27 2.65
CA ALA A 91 12.99 6.00 3.91
C ALA A 91 13.95 5.28 4.87
N ALA A 92 13.81 3.96 5.03
CA ALA A 92 14.69 3.15 5.87
C ALA A 92 16.14 3.14 5.35
N THR A 93 16.35 2.99 4.04
CA THR A 93 17.67 3.07 3.41
C THR A 93 18.32 4.44 3.61
N ALA A 94 17.55 5.52 3.50
CA ALA A 94 18.04 6.87 3.78
C ALA A 94 18.48 7.01 5.25
N GLU A 95 17.74 6.42 6.19
CA GLU A 95 18.10 6.43 7.61
C GLU A 95 19.39 5.65 7.89
N PHE A 96 19.54 4.44 7.35
CA PHE A 96 20.78 3.67 7.48
C PHE A 96 21.99 4.35 6.84
N SER A 97 21.78 5.10 5.75
CA SER A 97 22.86 5.85 5.08
C SER A 97 23.43 6.96 5.99
N LYS A 98 22.59 7.56 6.86
CA LYS A 98 23.06 8.53 7.87
C LYS A 98 23.96 7.90 8.92
N MET A 99 23.79 6.59 9.22
CA MET A 99 24.65 5.88 10.16
C MET A 99 26.05 5.58 9.61
N THR A 100 26.18 5.44 8.28
CA THR A 100 27.44 5.02 7.63
C THR A 100 28.32 6.20 7.19
N THR A 101 27.80 7.42 7.19
CA THR A 101 28.59 8.63 6.95
C THR A 101 29.32 9.01 8.24
N VAL A 102 30.46 8.35 8.47
CA VAL A 102 31.43 8.80 9.48
C VAL A 102 32.08 10.07 8.93
N GLU A 103 31.81 11.22 9.54
CA GLU A 103 32.58 12.44 9.34
C GLU A 103 34.06 12.11 9.55
N LYS A 104 34.86 12.27 8.49
CA LYS A 104 36.33 12.27 8.56
C LYS A 104 36.82 13.59 9.13
#